data_AF-A0A533U7Y9-F1
#
_entry.id   AF-A0A533U7Y9-F1
#
_cell.length_a   1.000
_cell.length_b   1.000
_cell.length_c   1.000
_cell.angle_alpha   90.00
_cell.angle_beta   90.00
_cell.angle_gamma   90.00
#
_symmetry.space_group_name_H-M   'P 1'
#
loop_
_entity.id
_entity.type
_entity.pdbx_description
1 polymer ?
#
loop_
_entity_poly.entity_id
_entity_poly.type
_entity_poly.pdbx_seq_one_letter_code
_entity_poly.pdbx_strand_id
1 'polypeptide(L)'
;MGKVIDKIVYILCMVKFEFLKSTQTESPRPETDLTFDEICPIWSNKLRNGIDEIDRRILVKDSKYCVVGEAWGFSGKQTGYYVAPLIPIIGCWTCIKYGQNFSKTARLKKSYNDFEPLISEFLRHWNQRHKKVRSTRLNSIVTT
;
A
#
# COMPACT_ATOMS: atom_id res chain seq x y z
N MET A 1 31.29 36.62 -13.44
CA MET A 1 30.82 35.29 -12.97
C MET A 1 29.57 35.33 -12.09
N GLY A 2 29.25 36.41 -11.35
CA GLY A 2 28.05 36.47 -10.48
C GLY A 2 26.69 36.40 -11.20
N LYS A 3 26.52 37.04 -12.36
CA LYS A 3 25.21 37.15 -13.04
C LYS A 3 24.63 35.83 -13.60
N VAL A 4 25.46 34.80 -13.78
CA VAL A 4 25.02 33.50 -14.32
C VAL A 4 24.49 32.60 -13.20
N ILE A 5 25.10 32.67 -12.01
CA ILE A 5 24.70 31.89 -10.83
C ILE A 5 23.31 32.35 -10.35
N ASP A 6 23.05 33.67 -10.32
CA ASP A 6 21.73 34.22 -9.98
C ASP A 6 20.62 33.74 -10.92
N LYS A 7 20.88 33.66 -12.23
CA LYS A 7 19.89 33.16 -13.21
C LYS A 7 19.58 31.67 -13.00
N ILE A 8 20.59 30.86 -12.68
CA ILE A 8 20.41 29.42 -12.43
C ILE A 8 19.61 29.19 -11.14
N VAL A 9 19.90 29.93 -10.08
CA VAL A 9 19.15 29.86 -8.81
C VAL A 9 17.70 30.29 -9.01
N TYR A 10 17.46 31.35 -9.79
CA TYR A 10 16.11 31.81 -10.11
C TYR A 10 15.31 30.77 -10.90
N ILE A 11 15.91 30.13 -11.90
CA ILE A 11 15.27 29.07 -12.69
C ILE A 11 14.95 27.84 -11.82
N LEU A 12 15.88 27.40 -10.97
CA LEU A 12 15.64 26.30 -10.02
C LEU A 12 14.50 26.61 -9.05
N CYS A 13 14.42 27.84 -8.57
CA CYS A 13 13.35 28.29 -7.67
C CYS A 13 12.00 28.30 -8.38
N MET A 14 11.96 28.79 -9.64
CA MET A 14 10.75 28.80 -10.45
C MET A 14 10.25 27.40 -10.78
N VAL A 15 11.12 26.47 -11.16
CA VAL A 15 10.74 25.06 -11.42
C VAL A 15 10.19 24.40 -10.15
N LYS A 16 10.82 24.66 -8.99
CA LYS A 16 10.32 24.18 -7.70
C LYS A 16 8.95 24.78 -7.37
N PHE A 17 8.72 26.06 -7.69
CA PHE A 17 7.46 26.75 -7.44
C PHE A 17 6.33 26.28 -8.36
N GLU A 18 6.60 26.06 -9.64
CA GLU A 18 5.64 25.48 -10.60
C GLU A 18 5.30 24.01 -10.27
N PHE A 19 6.30 23.23 -9.83
CA PHE A 19 6.07 21.88 -9.31
C PHE A 19 5.18 21.90 -8.05
N LEU A 20 5.34 22.89 -7.17
CA LEU A 20 4.49 23.05 -5.98
C LEU A 20 3.07 23.53 -6.34
N LYS A 21 2.91 24.42 -7.33
CA LYS A 21 1.60 24.87 -7.83
C LYS A 21 0.78 23.75 -8.46
N SER A 22 1.45 22.82 -9.16
CA SER A 22 0.81 21.66 -9.80
C SER A 22 0.17 20.67 -8.82
N THR A 23 0.34 20.87 -7.50
CA THR A 23 -0.21 19.98 -6.46
C THR A 23 -1.45 20.52 -5.75
N GLN A 24 -1.96 21.69 -6.11
CA GLN A 24 -3.10 22.31 -5.45
C GLN A 24 -4.22 22.69 -6.41
N THR A 25 -5.00 21.73 -6.91
CA THR A 25 -6.43 21.95 -7.24
C THR A 25 -7.19 20.62 -7.24
N GLU A 26 -7.78 20.26 -6.10
CA GLU A 26 -9.15 19.75 -5.97
C GLU A 26 -9.38 19.45 -4.48
N SER A 27 -10.35 20.12 -3.87
CA SER A 27 -10.85 19.76 -2.55
C SER A 27 -11.54 18.40 -2.66
N PRO A 28 -11.01 17.32 -2.05
CA PRO A 28 -11.71 16.06 -2.05
C PRO A 28 -12.84 16.14 -1.03
N ARG A 29 -14.00 15.60 -1.41
CA ARG A 29 -15.06 15.14 -0.50
C ARG A 29 -14.41 14.45 0.72
N PRO A 30 -15.01 14.47 1.92
CA PRO A 30 -14.43 13.76 3.06
C PRO A 30 -14.23 12.31 2.65
N GLU A 31 -12.98 11.94 2.30
CA GLU A 31 -12.71 10.61 1.79
C GLU A 31 -12.95 9.68 2.97
N THR A 32 -14.02 8.90 2.92
CA THR A 32 -14.27 7.86 3.91
C THR A 32 -13.11 6.87 3.88
N ASP A 33 -12.73 6.35 5.05
CA ASP A 33 -11.67 5.35 5.12
C ASP A 33 -12.10 4.06 4.42
N LEU A 34 -11.18 3.48 3.66
CA LEU A 34 -11.38 2.23 2.97
C LEU A 34 -11.44 1.09 3.98
N THR A 35 -12.43 0.24 3.83
CA THR A 35 -12.63 -0.98 4.61
C THR A 35 -11.70 -2.10 4.14
N PHE A 36 -11.60 -3.18 4.93
CA PHE A 36 -10.79 -4.35 4.54
C PHE A 36 -11.35 -5.07 3.33
N ASP A 37 -12.67 -5.15 3.21
CA ASP A 37 -13.36 -5.66 2.03
C ASP A 37 -13.01 -4.87 0.77
N GLU A 38 -12.94 -3.55 0.91
CA GLU A 38 -12.55 -2.69 -0.21
C GLU A 38 -11.08 -2.87 -0.57
N ILE A 39 -10.16 -3.05 0.38
CA ILE A 39 -8.71 -3.13 0.15
C ILE A 39 -8.26 -4.56 -0.24
N CYS A 40 -8.83 -5.59 0.35
CA CYS A 40 -8.43 -6.99 0.16
C CYS A 40 -9.66 -7.90 0.04
N PRO A 41 -10.48 -7.78 -1.02
CA PRO A 41 -11.73 -8.53 -1.14
C PRO A 41 -11.55 -10.06 -1.07
N ILE A 42 -10.48 -10.60 -1.68
CA ILE A 42 -10.19 -12.04 -1.69
C ILE A 42 -9.82 -12.49 -0.28
N TRP A 43 -8.84 -11.84 0.35
CA TRP A 43 -8.41 -12.21 1.70
C TRP A 43 -9.45 -11.92 2.77
N SER A 44 -10.27 -10.89 2.60
CA SER A 44 -11.41 -10.61 3.47
C SER A 44 -12.39 -11.78 3.47
N ASN A 45 -12.76 -12.27 2.28
CA ASN A 45 -13.61 -13.44 2.15
C ASN A 45 -12.98 -14.71 2.75
N LYS A 46 -11.71 -14.98 2.43
CA LYS A 46 -10.99 -16.16 2.93
C LYS A 46 -10.86 -16.17 4.45
N LEU A 47 -10.50 -15.04 5.04
CA LEU A 47 -10.32 -14.95 6.48
C LEU A 47 -11.66 -15.18 7.21
N ARG A 48 -12.77 -14.62 6.73
CA ARG A 48 -14.09 -14.83 7.34
C ARG A 48 -14.60 -16.27 7.23
N ASN A 49 -14.39 -16.91 6.08
CA ASN A 49 -14.88 -18.28 5.85
C ASN A 49 -13.92 -19.37 6.38
N GLY A 50 -12.75 -18.96 6.86
CA GLY A 50 -11.68 -19.86 7.25
C GLY A 50 -10.67 -20.08 6.11
N ILE A 51 -9.39 -20.10 6.49
CA ILE A 51 -8.28 -20.34 5.57
C ILE A 51 -7.91 -21.82 5.51
N ASP A 52 -7.75 -22.35 4.29
CA ASP A 52 -7.32 -23.72 4.08
C ASP A 52 -5.77 -23.87 4.12
N GLU A 53 -5.26 -25.09 3.87
CA GLU A 53 -3.82 -25.36 3.88
C GLU A 53 -3.06 -24.69 2.71
N ILE A 54 -3.75 -24.42 1.59
CA ILE A 54 -3.17 -23.70 0.45
C ILE A 54 -3.04 -22.22 0.81
N ASP A 55 -4.09 -21.62 1.37
CA ASP A 55 -4.11 -20.25 1.86
C ASP A 55 -3.05 -20.02 2.93
N ARG A 56 -2.89 -20.97 3.85
CA ARG A 56 -1.80 -20.94 4.83
C ARG A 56 -0.44 -20.96 4.13
N ARG A 57 -0.23 -21.84 3.15
CA ARG A 57 1.02 -21.87 2.38
C ARG A 57 1.27 -20.55 1.66
N ILE A 58 0.25 -19.90 1.12
CA ILE A 58 0.36 -18.58 0.48
C ILE A 58 0.80 -17.53 1.51
N LEU A 59 0.10 -17.40 2.65
CA LEU A 59 0.49 -16.45 3.71
C LEU A 59 1.92 -16.71 4.23
N VAL A 60 2.35 -17.96 4.23
CA VAL A 60 3.64 -18.37 4.78
C VAL A 60 4.80 -18.20 3.80
N LYS A 61 4.60 -18.55 2.53
CA LYS A 61 5.66 -18.70 1.55
C LYS A 61 5.60 -17.70 0.41
N ASP A 62 4.44 -17.09 0.17
CA ASP A 62 4.21 -16.23 -0.98
C ASP A 62 3.81 -14.82 -0.55
N SER A 63 4.83 -13.97 -0.38
CA SER A 63 4.62 -12.56 -0.01
C SER A 63 4.01 -11.72 -1.14
N LYS A 64 3.93 -12.24 -2.37
CA LYS A 64 3.27 -11.55 -3.49
C LYS A 64 1.76 -11.73 -3.40
N TYR A 65 1.27 -12.92 -3.08
CA TYR A 65 -0.16 -13.24 -3.04
C TYR A 65 -0.80 -13.21 -1.64
N CYS A 66 -0.06 -12.77 -0.61
CA CYS A 66 -0.61 -12.59 0.74
C CYS A 66 -1.55 -11.37 0.86
N VAL A 67 -2.13 -11.14 2.06
CA VAL A 67 -3.05 -10.01 2.36
C VAL A 67 -2.50 -8.67 1.90
N VAL A 68 -1.26 -8.37 2.28
CA VAL A 68 -0.61 -7.11 1.91
C VAL A 68 -0.35 -7.08 0.40
N GLY A 69 -0.03 -8.23 -0.19
CA GLY A 69 0.13 -8.34 -1.63
C GLY A 69 -1.14 -7.97 -2.39
N GLU A 70 -2.30 -8.44 -1.94
CA GLU A 70 -3.60 -8.05 -2.52
C GLU A 70 -3.89 -6.55 -2.34
N ALA A 71 -3.55 -5.96 -1.20
CA ALA A 71 -3.73 -4.52 -0.99
C ALA A 71 -2.95 -3.69 -2.02
N TRP A 72 -1.72 -4.12 -2.32
CA TRP A 72 -0.89 -3.60 -3.40
C TRP A 72 -1.22 -4.21 -4.77
N GLY A 73 -2.36 -4.90 -4.86
CA GLY A 73 -2.95 -5.63 -5.98
C GLY A 73 -1.94 -6.44 -6.78
N PHE A 74 -1.26 -7.33 -6.07
CA PHE A 74 -0.36 -8.37 -6.54
C PHE A 74 0.80 -7.88 -7.41
N SER A 75 1.13 -6.59 -7.32
CA SER A 75 2.19 -5.97 -8.12
C SER A 75 3.61 -6.34 -7.65
N GLY A 76 3.76 -6.86 -6.43
CA GLY A 76 5.07 -7.11 -5.81
C GLY A 76 5.77 -5.85 -5.29
N LYS A 77 5.16 -4.66 -5.47
CA LYS A 77 5.67 -3.37 -4.99
C LYS A 77 5.82 -3.33 -3.48
N GLN A 78 4.93 -3.99 -2.74
CA GLN A 78 4.95 -4.06 -1.28
C GLN A 78 6.26 -4.61 -0.71
N THR A 79 6.89 -5.53 -1.42
CA THR A 79 8.10 -6.24 -0.99
C THR A 79 9.36 -5.75 -1.70
N GLY A 80 9.24 -4.79 -2.63
CA GLY A 80 10.35 -4.40 -3.52
C GLY A 80 10.99 -5.60 -4.21
N TYR A 81 10.18 -6.62 -4.56
CA TYR A 81 10.62 -8.00 -4.84
C TYR A 81 11.66 -8.11 -5.99
N TYR A 82 11.81 -7.06 -6.79
CA TYR A 82 12.74 -6.99 -7.92
C TYR A 82 13.92 -6.02 -7.74
N VAL A 83 14.02 -5.31 -6.61
CA VAL A 83 15.06 -4.28 -6.36
C VAL A 83 15.22 -4.05 -4.84
N ALA A 84 15.93 -4.95 -4.16
CA ALA A 84 16.24 -4.85 -2.73
C ALA A 84 16.88 -3.50 -2.29
N PRO A 85 17.73 -2.82 -3.09
CA PRO A 85 18.29 -1.51 -2.73
C PRO A 85 17.27 -0.36 -2.77
N LEU A 86 16.15 -0.51 -3.47
CA LEU A 86 15.14 0.54 -3.67
C LEU A 86 13.89 0.34 -2.81
N ILE A 87 13.86 -0.67 -1.92
CA ILE A 87 12.79 -0.86 -0.92
C ILE A 87 12.47 0.44 -0.16
N PRO A 88 13.44 1.29 0.24
CA PRO A 88 13.14 2.55 0.93
C PRO A 88 12.44 3.61 0.05
N ILE A 89 12.53 3.47 -1.28
CA ILE A 89 12.04 4.46 -2.25
C ILE A 89 10.69 4.02 -2.84
N ILE A 90 10.47 2.72 -3.02
CA ILE A 90 9.32 2.17 -3.77
C ILE A 90 8.38 1.32 -2.90
N GLY A 91 8.89 0.73 -1.81
CA GLY A 91 8.15 -0.16 -0.92
C GLY A 91 7.75 0.51 0.40
N CYS A 92 6.93 -0.19 1.20
CA CYS A 92 6.57 0.26 2.55
C CYS A 92 7.02 -0.77 3.59
N TRP A 93 8.01 -0.41 4.42
CA TRP A 93 8.56 -1.32 5.44
C TRP A 93 7.51 -1.78 6.46
N THR A 94 6.56 -0.91 6.81
CA THR A 94 5.46 -1.27 7.72
C THR A 94 4.53 -2.30 7.07
N CYS A 95 4.23 -2.18 5.78
CA CYS A 95 3.50 -3.19 5.02
C CYS A 95 4.24 -4.54 4.98
N ILE A 96 5.57 -4.54 4.82
CA ILE A 96 6.38 -5.77 4.88
C ILE A 96 6.23 -6.44 6.26
N LYS A 97 6.31 -5.67 7.35
CA LYS A 97 6.09 -6.19 8.72
C LYS A 97 4.69 -6.77 8.90
N TYR A 98 3.65 -6.11 8.38
CA TYR A 98 2.29 -6.66 8.43
C TYR A 98 2.21 -8.00 7.69
N GLY A 99 2.80 -8.12 6.51
CA GLY A 99 2.86 -9.39 5.77
C GLY A 99 3.52 -10.52 6.58
N GLN A 100 4.64 -10.21 7.26
CA GLN A 100 5.31 -11.16 8.16
C GLN A 100 4.44 -11.52 9.38
N ASN A 101 3.68 -10.58 9.93
CA ASN A 101 2.79 -10.85 11.05
C ASN A 101 1.59 -11.71 10.64
N PHE A 102 0.99 -11.46 9.47
CA PHE A 102 -0.06 -12.31 8.91
C PHE A 102 0.45 -13.75 8.72
N SER A 103 1.67 -13.88 8.20
CA SER A 103 2.37 -15.16 8.06
C SER A 103 2.53 -15.89 9.39
N LYS A 104 3.01 -15.19 10.44
CA LYS A 104 3.18 -15.74 11.78
C LYS A 104 1.85 -16.18 12.39
N THR A 105 0.81 -15.36 12.29
CA THR A 105 -0.54 -15.70 12.78
C THR A 105 -1.08 -16.94 12.09
N ALA A 106 -0.91 -17.06 10.76
CA ALA A 106 -1.37 -18.22 9.99
C ALA A 106 -0.65 -19.54 10.36
N ARG A 107 0.63 -19.48 10.75
CA ARG A 107 1.40 -20.67 11.19
C ARG A 107 0.86 -21.30 12.48
N LEU A 108 0.22 -20.51 13.33
CA LEU A 108 -0.26 -20.94 14.65
C LEU A 108 -1.68 -21.55 14.61
N LYS A 109 -2.22 -21.87 13.42
CA LYS A 109 -3.58 -22.45 13.22
C LYS A 109 -4.69 -21.64 13.90
N LYS A 110 -4.56 -20.32 13.83
CA LYS A 110 -5.42 -19.35 14.51
C LYS A 110 -6.72 -19.10 13.75
N SER A 111 -7.79 -18.79 14.48
CA SER A 111 -9.13 -18.47 13.95
C SER A 111 -9.19 -17.05 13.38
N TYR A 112 -10.27 -16.67 12.69
CA TYR A 112 -10.45 -15.30 12.16
C TYR A 112 -10.22 -14.21 13.23
N ASN A 113 -10.73 -14.43 14.45
CA ASN A 113 -10.65 -13.47 15.55
C ASN A 113 -9.21 -13.15 15.95
N ASP A 114 -8.26 -14.05 15.68
CA ASP A 114 -6.85 -13.79 15.91
C ASP A 114 -6.22 -12.81 14.91
N PHE A 115 -6.86 -12.62 13.75
CA PHE A 115 -6.41 -11.67 12.73
C PHE A 115 -7.00 -10.27 12.93
N GLU A 116 -8.11 -10.12 13.66
CA GLU A 116 -8.83 -8.86 13.80
C GLU A 116 -7.93 -7.70 14.31
N PRO A 117 -7.12 -7.86 15.39
CA PRO A 117 -6.23 -6.78 15.83
C PRO A 117 -5.20 -6.40 14.75
N LEU A 118 -4.71 -7.40 14.01
CA LEU A 118 -3.73 -7.19 12.95
C LEU A 118 -4.36 -6.50 11.72
N ILE A 119 -5.60 -6.85 11.38
CA ILE A 119 -6.38 -6.22 10.31
C ILE A 119 -6.63 -4.76 10.66
N SER A 120 -7.09 -4.45 11.88
CA SER A 120 -7.36 -3.08 12.32
C SER A 120 -6.11 -2.19 12.22
N GLU A 121 -4.97 -2.67 12.71
CA GLU A 121 -3.70 -1.95 12.62
C GLU A 121 -3.24 -1.75 11.17
N PHE A 122 -3.40 -2.78 10.33
CA PHE A 122 -3.10 -2.68 8.91
C PHE A 122 -3.99 -1.65 8.20
N LEU A 123 -5.30 -1.66 8.45
CA LEU A 123 -6.27 -0.71 7.87
C LEU A 123 -5.95 0.73 8.24
N ARG A 124 -5.65 0.98 9.52
CA ARG A 124 -5.25 2.30 10.01
C ARG A 124 -4.03 2.80 9.27
N HIS A 125 -3.00 1.97 9.15
CA HIS A 125 -1.79 2.32 8.40
C HIS A 125 -2.07 2.55 6.91
N TRP A 126 -2.88 1.70 6.29
CA TRP A 126 -3.21 1.78 4.87
C TRP A 126 -3.94 3.08 4.53
N ASN A 127 -5.00 3.41 5.29
CA ASN A 127 -5.76 4.63 5.07
C ASN A 127 -4.93 5.89 5.32
N GLN A 128 -3.96 5.85 6.23
CA GLN A 128 -3.06 6.99 6.47
C GLN A 128 -2.00 7.19 5.38
N ARG A 129 -1.48 6.12 4.76
CA ARG A 129 -0.27 6.20 3.91
C ARG A 129 -0.47 5.77 2.45
N HIS A 130 -1.49 4.96 2.17
CA HIS A 130 -1.65 4.26 0.90
C HIS A 130 -3.06 4.36 0.30
N LYS A 131 -3.98 5.11 0.91
CA LYS A 131 -5.35 5.32 0.43
C LYS A 131 -5.42 5.65 -1.08
N LYS A 132 -4.58 6.59 -1.53
CA LYS A 132 -4.48 7.03 -2.94
C LYS A 132 -4.00 5.94 -3.91
N VAL A 133 -3.28 4.92 -3.43
CA VAL A 133 -2.82 3.79 -4.27
C VAL A 133 -4.00 3.01 -4.83
N ARG A 134 -5.09 2.89 -4.05
CA ARG A 134 -6.29 2.16 -4.47
C ARG A 134 -7.32 3.03 -5.18
N SER A 135 -7.50 4.29 -4.77
CA SER A 135 -8.37 5.25 -5.49
C SER A 135 -7.96 5.38 -6.96
N THR A 136 -6.65 5.45 -7.24
CA THR A 136 -6.13 5.47 -8.62
C THR A 136 -6.51 4.22 -9.41
N ARG A 137 -6.60 3.07 -8.75
CA ARG A 137 -6.88 1.77 -9.38
C ARG A 137 -8.37 1.53 -9.61
N LEU A 138 -9.23 1.92 -8.66
CA LEU A 138 -10.69 1.86 -8.83
C LEU A 138 -11.13 2.77 -9.98
N ASN A 139 -10.57 3.98 -10.08
CA ASN A 139 -10.87 4.91 -11.17
C ASN A 139 -10.47 4.36 -12.55
N SER A 140 -9.37 3.61 -12.64
CA SER A 140 -8.95 3.00 -13.91
C SER A 140 -9.83 1.82 -14.34
N ILE A 141 -10.47 1.11 -13.39
CA ILE A 141 -11.43 0.05 -13.70
C ILE A 141 -12.77 0.63 -14.18
N VAL A 142 -13.23 1.75 -13.60
CA VAL A 142 -14.51 2.40 -13.98
C VAL A 142 -14.46 3.08 -15.35
N THR A 143 -13.26 3.38 -15.86
CA THR A 143 -13.08 4.06 -17.16
C THR A 143 -12.90 3.08 -18.33
N THR A 144 -13.04 1.76 -18.09
CA THR A 144 -12.95 0.70 -19.12
C THR A 144 -14.30 0.03 -19.27
#